data_AF-A0AAU0Z7M4-F1
#
_entry.id   AF-A0AAU0Z7M4-F1
#
_cell.length_a   1.000
_cell.length_b   1.000
_cell.length_c   1.000
_cell.angle_alpha   90.00
_cell.angle_beta   90.00
_cell.angle_gamma   90.00
#
_symmetry.space_group_name_H-M   'P 1'
#
loop_
_entity.id
_entity.type
_entity.pdbx_description
1 polymer ?
#
loop_
_entity_poly.entity_id
_entity_poly.type
_entity_poly.pdbx_seq_one_letter_code
_entity_poly.pdbx_strand_id
1 'polypeptide(L)'
;MSADISSPATVPAAPDIERVLAHNFRVLARFVAFRLCLIVTLMAGPVVCVRLGVVPDSTLIALPMVAGLFVLIYTVLRLRFATRFFSCKRVLRHYPLTYYSRVAKKEERGKIYGTVFALRVSIRGQHGAPLMRGVDAAGSKRWPAGFDEGGWVAGDLPYGGVVISPTTDAMLFVKPDDWDKLESRRRELGPDRAELARRARMNKGKWPEPRFT
;
A
#
# COMPACT_ATOMS: atom_id res chain seq x y z
N MET A 1 -14.80 -36.81 -29.12
CA MET A 1 -15.01 -37.15 -27.70
C MET A 1 -14.19 -36.16 -26.88
N SER A 2 -14.81 -35.03 -26.55
CA SER A 2 -15.38 -34.76 -25.21
C SER A 2 -14.26 -34.37 -24.24
N ALA A 3 -13.88 -33.09 -24.25
CA ALA A 3 -14.38 -32.10 -23.29
C ALA A 3 -13.85 -32.40 -21.88
N ASP A 4 -12.60 -31.98 -21.63
CA ASP A 4 -12.08 -31.89 -20.27
C ASP A 4 -12.70 -30.64 -19.62
N ILE A 5 -13.78 -30.87 -18.88
CA ILE A 5 -14.54 -29.86 -18.17
C ILE A 5 -13.63 -29.35 -17.05
N SER A 6 -12.98 -28.23 -17.34
CA SER A 6 -12.60 -27.15 -16.41
C SER A 6 -13.10 -27.40 -14.98
N SER A 7 -12.24 -27.97 -14.14
CA SER A 7 -12.43 -27.87 -12.69
C SER A 7 -12.63 -26.39 -12.36
N PRO A 8 -13.72 -25.98 -11.69
CA PRO A 8 -13.84 -24.60 -11.24
C PRO A 8 -12.65 -24.37 -10.31
N ALA A 9 -11.73 -23.49 -10.71
CA ALA A 9 -10.64 -23.07 -9.85
C ALA A 9 -11.27 -22.67 -8.52
N THR A 10 -11.00 -23.44 -7.47
CA THR A 10 -11.60 -23.24 -6.15
C THR A 10 -11.33 -21.81 -5.76
N VAL A 11 -12.38 -20.99 -5.71
CA VAL A 11 -12.24 -19.61 -5.25
C VAL A 11 -11.67 -19.73 -3.83
N PRO A 12 -10.53 -19.09 -3.54
CA PRO A 12 -9.96 -19.16 -2.20
C PRO A 12 -10.98 -18.66 -1.17
N ALA A 13 -10.79 -18.97 0.11
CA ALA A 13 -11.66 -18.37 1.13
C ALA A 13 -11.39 -16.85 1.20
N ALA A 14 -12.45 -16.06 1.45
CA ALA A 14 -12.28 -14.63 1.68
C ALA A 14 -11.41 -14.40 2.93
N PRO A 15 -10.35 -13.59 2.84
CA PRO A 15 -9.47 -13.36 3.97
C PRO A 15 -10.21 -12.56 5.04
N ASP A 16 -9.95 -12.90 6.31
CA ASP A 16 -10.45 -12.13 7.44
C ASP A 16 -9.80 -10.73 7.43
N ILE A 17 -10.65 -9.71 7.28
CA ILE A 17 -10.24 -8.31 7.20
C ILE A 17 -9.47 -7.89 8.44
N GLU A 18 -9.85 -8.37 9.63
CA GLU A 18 -9.19 -7.99 10.87
C GLU A 18 -7.77 -8.55 10.93
N ARG A 19 -7.60 -9.82 10.54
CA ARG A 19 -6.30 -10.47 10.40
C ARG A 19 -5.41 -9.74 9.39
N VAL A 20 -5.92 -9.39 8.22
CA VAL A 20 -5.17 -8.68 7.18
C VAL A 20 -4.71 -7.30 7.69
N LEU A 21 -5.60 -6.55 8.34
CA LEU A 21 -5.27 -5.26 8.93
C LEU A 21 -4.22 -5.40 10.05
N ALA A 22 -4.36 -6.37 10.94
CA ALA A 22 -3.41 -6.62 12.02
C ALA A 22 -2.03 -7.05 11.50
N HIS A 23 -1.98 -7.86 10.44
CA HIS A 23 -0.72 -8.25 9.79
C HIS A 23 0.02 -7.01 9.26
N ASN A 24 -0.64 -6.21 8.41
CA ASN A 24 -0.02 -5.04 7.78
C ASN A 24 0.32 -3.95 8.81
N PHE A 25 -0.50 -3.78 9.86
CA PHE A 25 -0.20 -2.86 10.96
C PHE A 25 1.06 -3.29 11.72
N ARG A 26 1.23 -4.58 12.03
CA ARG A 26 2.44 -5.09 12.70
C ARG A 26 3.69 -4.87 11.87
N VAL A 27 3.62 -5.11 10.56
CA VAL A 27 4.75 -4.85 9.64
C VAL A 27 5.12 -3.37 9.66
N LEU A 28 4.14 -2.49 9.54
CA LEU A 28 4.33 -1.04 9.59
C LEU A 28 4.90 -0.58 10.95
N ALA A 29 4.32 -1.05 12.04
CA ALA A 29 4.74 -0.72 13.41
C ALA A 29 6.18 -1.16 13.67
N ARG A 30 6.58 -2.35 13.20
CA ARG A 30 7.97 -2.83 13.32
C ARG A 30 8.96 -1.91 12.61
N PHE A 31 8.61 -1.45 11.40
CA PHE A 31 9.46 -0.51 10.68
C PHE A 31 9.56 0.86 11.36
N VAL A 32 8.48 1.36 11.95
CA VAL A 32 8.48 2.62 12.70
C VAL A 32 9.28 2.46 13.99
N ALA A 33 9.05 1.40 14.76
CA ALA A 33 9.74 1.12 16.02
C ALA A 33 11.27 1.01 15.80
N PHE A 34 11.71 0.23 14.81
CA PHE A 34 13.13 0.10 14.48
C PHE A 34 13.78 1.46 14.18
N ARG A 35 13.08 2.35 13.47
CA ARG A 35 13.58 3.68 13.16
C ARG A 35 13.60 4.60 14.36
N LEU A 36 12.60 4.55 15.22
CA LEU A 36 12.61 5.31 16.47
C LEU A 36 13.77 4.87 17.36
N CYS A 37 14.04 3.57 17.47
CA CYS A 37 15.23 3.06 18.17
C CYS A 37 16.53 3.59 17.54
N LEU A 38 16.64 3.60 16.20
CA LEU A 38 17.80 4.14 15.50
C LEU A 38 17.98 5.65 15.76
N ILE A 39 16.89 6.43 15.73
CA ILE A 39 16.92 7.88 16.02
C ILE A 39 17.37 8.13 17.46
N VAL A 40 16.79 7.42 18.42
CA VAL A 40 17.17 7.53 19.84
C VAL A 40 18.64 7.17 20.02
N THR A 41 19.11 6.10 19.38
CA THR A 41 20.52 5.68 19.44
C THR A 41 21.45 6.75 18.86
N LEU A 42 21.11 7.33 17.70
CA LEU A 42 21.90 8.37 17.05
C LEU A 42 21.92 9.69 17.83
N MET A 43 20.84 10.02 18.54
CA MET A 43 20.73 11.27 19.31
C MET A 43 21.31 11.13 20.71
N ALA A 44 20.98 10.05 21.43
CA ALA A 44 21.36 9.86 22.82
C ALA A 44 22.73 9.17 22.97
N GLY A 45 23.11 8.31 22.03
CA GLY A 45 24.40 7.60 22.06
C GLY A 45 25.60 8.55 22.21
N PRO A 46 25.73 9.58 21.37
CA PRO A 46 26.83 10.53 21.46
C PRO A 46 26.85 11.28 22.80
N VAL A 47 25.68 11.67 23.32
CA VAL A 47 25.55 12.36 24.62
C VAL A 47 25.99 11.47 25.77
N VAL A 48 25.60 10.19 25.75
CA VAL A 48 26.00 9.22 26.77
C VAL A 48 27.50 8.95 26.72
N CYS A 49 28.10 8.81 25.53
CA CYS A 49 29.55 8.61 25.37
C CYS A 49 30.37 9.77 25.94
N VAL A 50 29.93 11.01 25.74
CA VAL A 50 30.56 12.21 26.33
C VAL A 50 30.42 12.20 27.84
N ARG A 51 29.21 11.95 28.37
CA ARG A 51 28.94 11.89 29.81
C ARG A 51 29.79 10.83 30.53
N LEU A 52 30.10 9.73 29.85
CA LEU A 52 30.94 8.64 30.36
C LEU A 52 32.44 8.87 30.16
N GLY A 53 32.85 9.99 29.54
CA GLY A 53 34.27 10.32 29.30
C GLY A 53 34.95 9.43 28.26
N VAL A 54 34.17 8.69 27.46
CA VAL A 54 34.69 7.74 26.46
C VAL A 54 35.24 8.47 25.22
N VAL A 55 34.69 9.65 24.90
CA VAL A 55 35.03 10.43 23.70
C VAL A 55 35.28 11.88 24.09
N PRO A 56 36.34 12.55 23.58
CA PRO A 56 36.58 13.97 23.82
C PRO A 56 35.45 14.85 23.28
N ASP A 57 35.23 16.03 23.89
CA ASP A 57 34.30 17.07 23.43
C ASP A 57 34.76 17.67 22.09
N SER A 58 34.54 16.92 21.01
CA SER A 58 34.85 17.31 19.63
C SER A 58 33.55 17.56 18.86
N THR A 59 33.60 18.51 17.92
CA THR A 59 32.53 18.83 16.96
C THR A 59 32.04 17.62 16.15
N LEU A 60 32.82 16.53 16.10
CA LEU A 60 32.45 15.25 15.49
C LEU A 60 31.25 14.57 16.18
N ILE A 61 30.92 14.91 17.43
CA ILE A 61 29.72 14.43 18.16
C ILE A 61 28.43 14.97 17.54
N ALA A 62 28.48 16.11 16.85
CA ALA A 62 27.31 16.68 16.18
C ALA A 62 26.91 15.86 14.93
N LEU A 63 27.83 15.13 14.31
CA LEU A 63 27.59 14.36 13.09
C LEU A 63 26.51 13.28 13.23
N PRO A 64 26.55 12.39 14.25
CA PRO A 64 25.46 11.45 14.52
C PRO A 64 24.13 12.12 14.89
N MET A 65 24.15 13.30 15.54
CA MET A 65 22.92 14.05 15.80
C MET A 65 22.29 14.57 14.51
N VAL A 66 23.09 15.13 13.59
CA VAL A 66 22.62 15.57 12.27
C VAL A 66 22.06 14.38 11.49
N ALA A 67 22.75 13.23 11.50
CA ALA A 67 22.24 12.00 10.89
C ALA A 67 20.91 11.56 11.52
N GLY A 68 20.79 11.59 12.85
CA GLY A 68 19.55 11.31 13.58
C GLY A 68 18.40 12.22 13.15
N LEU A 69 18.66 13.51 12.93
CA LEU A 69 17.67 14.48 12.45
C LEU A 69 17.19 14.14 11.04
N PHE A 70 18.09 13.78 10.12
CA PHE A 70 17.72 13.33 8.78
C PHE A 70 16.88 12.04 8.82
N VAL A 71 17.24 11.08 9.68
CA VAL A 71 16.44 9.85 9.87
C VAL A 71 15.06 10.17 10.44
N LEU A 72 14.95 11.13 11.36
CA LEU A 72 13.67 11.61 11.90
C LEU A 72 12.81 12.24 10.80
N ILE A 73 13.35 13.19 10.03
CA ILE A 73 12.65 13.83 8.91
C ILE A 73 12.16 12.77 7.92
N TYR A 74 13.02 11.83 7.52
CA TYR A 74 12.66 10.75 6.61
C TYR A 74 11.58 9.82 7.21
N THR A 75 11.58 9.62 8.53
CA THR A 75 10.57 8.84 9.23
C THR A 75 9.22 9.54 9.25
N VAL A 76 9.18 10.85 9.50
CA VAL A 76 7.96 11.66 9.44
C VAL A 76 7.38 11.69 8.02
N LEU A 77 8.22 11.88 7.00
CA LEU A 77 7.81 11.80 5.61
C LEU A 77 7.22 10.43 5.28
N ARG A 78 7.80 9.34 5.80
CA ARG A 78 7.28 7.98 5.64
C ARG A 78 5.99 7.73 6.44
N LEU A 79 5.79 8.38 7.59
CA LEU A 79 4.52 8.33 8.33
C LEU A 79 3.35 8.89 7.51
N ARG A 80 3.58 9.84 6.59
CA ARG A 80 2.55 10.24 5.63
C ARG A 80 2.08 9.07 4.75
N PHE A 81 2.94 8.08 4.49
CA PHE A 81 2.54 6.85 3.79
C PHE A 81 1.69 5.94 4.68
N ALA A 82 1.94 5.92 6.00
CA ALA A 82 1.08 5.22 6.96
C ALA A 82 -0.37 5.73 6.94
N THR A 83 -0.61 7.00 6.58
CA THR A 83 -1.99 7.49 6.38
C THR A 83 -2.76 6.70 5.32
N ARG A 84 -2.07 6.06 4.36
CA ARG A 84 -2.70 5.20 3.34
C ARG A 84 -3.24 3.90 3.94
N PHE A 85 -2.58 3.36 4.96
CA PHE A 85 -3.11 2.20 5.68
C PHE A 85 -4.48 2.51 6.29
N PHE A 86 -4.67 3.71 6.84
CA PHE A 86 -5.98 4.15 7.32
C PHE A 86 -7.01 4.33 6.20
N SER A 87 -6.57 4.76 5.01
CA SER A 87 -7.43 4.75 3.82
C SER A 87 -7.84 3.34 3.43
N CYS A 88 -6.93 2.36 3.44
CA CYS A 88 -7.27 0.95 3.19
C CYS A 88 -8.29 0.42 4.19
N LYS A 89 -8.07 0.68 5.50
CA LYS A 89 -9.04 0.32 6.57
C LYS A 89 -10.42 0.93 6.31
N ARG A 90 -10.48 2.18 5.85
CA ARG A 90 -11.75 2.84 5.52
C ARG A 90 -12.44 2.20 4.33
N VAL A 91 -11.71 1.87 3.26
CA VAL A 91 -12.27 1.20 2.08
C VAL A 91 -12.82 -0.18 2.46
N LEU A 92 -12.04 -0.98 3.19
CA LEU A 92 -12.44 -2.32 3.65
C LEU A 92 -13.66 -2.32 4.56
N ARG A 93 -13.94 -1.21 5.25
CA ARG A 93 -15.14 -1.05 6.08
C ARG A 93 -16.41 -0.81 5.26
N HIS A 94 -16.30 -0.20 4.09
CA HIS A 94 -17.45 0.23 3.28
C HIS A 94 -17.70 -0.63 2.04
N TYR A 95 -16.71 -1.42 1.62
CA TYR A 95 -16.78 -2.24 0.42
C TYR A 95 -16.69 -3.72 0.75
N PRO A 96 -17.57 -4.56 0.15
CA PRO A 96 -17.39 -6.00 0.22
C PRO A 96 -16.15 -6.42 -0.58
N LEU A 97 -15.60 -7.58 -0.22
CA LEU A 97 -14.48 -8.19 -0.93
C LEU A 97 -14.99 -8.99 -2.13
N THR A 98 -14.51 -8.64 -3.32
CA THR A 98 -14.80 -9.36 -4.56
C THR A 98 -13.53 -10.02 -5.07
N TYR A 99 -13.60 -11.31 -5.38
CA TYR A 99 -12.44 -12.04 -5.90
C TYR A 99 -12.18 -11.73 -7.37
N TYR A 100 -10.93 -11.40 -7.70
CA TYR A 100 -10.46 -11.26 -9.07
C TYR A 100 -9.41 -12.32 -9.38
N SER A 101 -9.67 -13.13 -10.40
CA SER A 101 -8.84 -14.27 -10.77
C SER A 101 -7.48 -13.90 -11.37
N ARG A 102 -7.25 -12.64 -11.73
CA ARG A 102 -5.98 -12.20 -12.32
C ARG A 102 -5.60 -10.81 -11.85
N VAL A 103 -4.47 -10.73 -11.15
CA VAL A 103 -3.82 -9.48 -10.75
C VAL A 103 -2.40 -9.49 -11.32
N ALA A 104 -2.27 -9.02 -12.57
CA ALA A 104 -1.00 -9.08 -13.27
C ALA A 104 -0.20 -7.79 -13.09
N LYS A 105 1.04 -7.89 -12.59
CA LYS A 105 2.02 -6.80 -12.63
C LYS A 105 2.40 -6.52 -14.10
N LYS A 106 2.35 -5.26 -14.50
CA LYS A 106 2.79 -4.78 -15.81
C LYS A 106 4.12 -4.07 -15.73
N GLU A 107 4.23 -3.12 -14.82
CA GLU A 107 5.44 -2.34 -14.65
C GLU A 107 5.73 -2.12 -13.17
N GLU A 108 7.01 -1.91 -12.88
CA GLU A 108 7.51 -1.59 -11.56
C GLU A 108 8.36 -0.33 -11.66
N ARG A 109 7.98 0.72 -10.92
CA ARG A 109 8.74 1.96 -10.87
C ARG A 109 9.19 2.20 -9.45
N GLY A 110 10.47 1.90 -9.18
CA GLY A 110 11.12 2.21 -7.90
C GLY A 110 11.28 3.71 -7.73
N LYS A 111 10.85 4.25 -6.59
CA LYS A 111 11.10 5.64 -6.18
C LYS A 111 11.73 5.71 -4.79
N ILE A 112 12.28 6.89 -4.46
CA ILE A 112 13.01 7.18 -3.20
C ILE A 112 12.19 6.76 -1.96
N TYR A 113 10.86 6.93 -2.02
CA TYR A 113 9.94 6.72 -0.91
C TYR A 113 9.05 5.48 -1.02
N GLY A 114 9.25 4.63 -2.04
CA GLY A 114 8.46 3.42 -2.24
C GLY A 114 8.40 2.98 -3.70
N THR A 115 7.85 1.80 -3.95
CA THR A 115 7.68 1.26 -5.31
C THR A 115 6.22 1.39 -5.74
N VAL A 116 6.01 1.92 -6.94
CA VAL A 116 4.69 1.98 -7.57
C VAL A 116 4.62 0.87 -8.61
N PHE A 117 3.59 0.04 -8.53
CA PHE A 117 3.36 -1.06 -9.45
C PHE A 117 2.21 -0.68 -10.39
N ALA A 118 2.45 -0.72 -11.70
CA ALA A 118 1.35 -0.72 -12.65
C ALA A 118 0.81 -2.16 -12.73
N LEU A 119 -0.48 -2.34 -12.49
CA LEU A 119 -1.12 -3.65 -12.45
C LEU A 119 -2.46 -3.63 -13.17
N ARG A 120 -2.85 -4.78 -13.72
CA ARG A 120 -4.18 -5.00 -14.28
C ARG A 120 -4.94 -5.98 -13.40
N VAL A 121 -6.13 -5.55 -12.99
CA VAL A 121 -7.07 -6.36 -12.21
C VAL A 121 -8.18 -6.80 -13.16
N SER A 122 -8.29 -8.10 -13.42
CA SER A 122 -9.27 -8.63 -14.36
C SER A 122 -9.90 -9.94 -13.87
N ILE A 123 -11.14 -10.17 -14.27
CA ILE A 123 -11.81 -11.47 -14.13
C ILE A 123 -11.56 -12.26 -15.42
N ARG A 124 -11.42 -13.59 -15.33
CA ARG A 124 -11.26 -14.47 -16.50
C ARG A 124 -12.44 -14.25 -17.46
N GLY A 125 -12.15 -13.94 -18.73
CA GLY A 125 -13.16 -13.66 -19.76
C GLY A 125 -13.54 -12.18 -19.93
N GLN A 126 -13.16 -11.30 -19.00
CA GLN A 126 -13.44 -9.86 -19.12
C GLN A 126 -12.31 -9.15 -19.88
N HIS A 127 -12.65 -8.60 -21.06
CA HIS A 127 -11.74 -7.77 -21.86
C HIS A 127 -11.83 -6.29 -21.42
N GLY A 128 -10.71 -5.57 -21.49
CA GLY A 128 -10.67 -4.15 -21.13
C GLY A 128 -10.51 -3.85 -19.64
N ALA A 129 -9.72 -4.66 -18.93
CA ALA A 129 -9.33 -4.36 -17.55
C ALA A 129 -8.50 -3.06 -17.49
N PRO A 130 -8.89 -2.08 -16.66
CA PRO A 130 -8.19 -0.82 -16.58
C PRO A 130 -6.77 -1.01 -16.03
N LEU A 131 -5.84 -0.19 -16.51
CA LEU A 131 -4.51 -0.10 -15.92
C LEU A 131 -4.62 0.66 -14.59
N MET A 132 -4.14 0.04 -13.53
CA MET A 132 -4.17 0.57 -12.16
C MET A 132 -2.75 0.81 -11.67
N ARG A 133 -2.58 1.80 -10.81
CA ARG A 133 -1.36 2.03 -10.03
C ARG A 133 -1.58 1.56 -8.61
N GLY A 134 -0.80 0.56 -8.20
CA GLY A 134 -0.76 -0.02 -6.87
C GLY A 134 0.46 0.43 -6.07
N VAL A 135 0.28 0.57 -4.77
CA VAL A 135 1.37 0.74 -3.80
C VAL A 135 1.12 -0.19 -2.62
N ASP A 136 2.16 -0.81 -2.11
CA ASP A 136 2.08 -1.63 -0.90
C ASP A 136 1.66 -0.79 0.33
N ALA A 137 0.63 -1.25 1.05
CA ALA A 137 0.07 -0.55 2.20
C ALA A 137 1.00 -0.57 3.43
N ALA A 138 1.80 -1.62 3.59
CA ALA A 138 2.84 -1.72 4.62
C ALA A 138 4.13 -0.99 4.24
N GLY A 139 4.23 -0.52 2.98
CA GLY A 139 5.35 0.26 2.48
C GLY A 139 6.55 -0.58 2.06
N SER A 140 6.32 -1.85 1.69
CA SER A 140 7.34 -2.69 1.04
C SER A 140 7.75 -2.10 -0.30
N LYS A 141 9.02 -2.28 -0.67
CA LYS A 141 9.54 -1.92 -2.00
C LYS A 141 9.42 -3.06 -3.01
N ARG A 142 9.10 -4.28 -2.55
CA ARG A 142 9.03 -5.48 -3.41
C ARG A 142 7.58 -5.78 -3.77
N TRP A 143 7.38 -6.35 -4.96
CA TRP A 143 6.09 -6.91 -5.34
C TRP A 143 5.69 -7.98 -4.31
N PRO A 144 4.49 -7.91 -3.69
CA PRO A 144 4.11 -8.89 -2.69
C PRO A 144 3.79 -10.23 -3.35
N ALA A 145 4.14 -11.33 -2.67
CA ALA A 145 3.85 -12.67 -3.15
C ALA A 145 2.35 -13.03 -3.03
N GLY A 146 1.87 -13.95 -3.87
CA GLY A 146 0.51 -14.49 -3.85
C GLY A 146 -0.50 -13.75 -4.75
N PHE A 147 -0.10 -12.67 -5.44
CA PHE A 147 -0.96 -12.01 -6.43
C PHE A 147 -1.06 -12.75 -7.78
N ASP A 148 -0.21 -13.76 -8.00
CA ASP A 148 -0.20 -14.56 -9.24
C ASP A 148 -1.45 -15.45 -9.36
N GLU A 149 -2.03 -15.86 -8.22
CA GLU A 149 -3.26 -16.67 -8.15
C GLU A 149 -4.54 -15.83 -8.28
N GLY A 150 -4.42 -14.52 -8.06
CA GLY A 150 -5.55 -13.58 -8.02
C GLY A 150 -5.43 -12.61 -6.86
N GLY A 151 -6.54 -11.94 -6.54
CA GLY A 151 -6.59 -11.02 -5.42
C GLY A 151 -8.01 -10.63 -5.05
N TRP A 152 -8.22 -10.43 -3.76
CA TRP A 152 -9.47 -9.93 -3.22
C TRP A 152 -9.50 -8.42 -3.30
N VAL A 153 -10.48 -7.86 -4.00
CA VAL A 153 -10.58 -6.42 -4.23
C VAL A 153 -11.74 -5.87 -3.40
N ALA A 154 -11.44 -4.85 -2.60
CA ALA A 154 -12.44 -3.99 -1.97
C ALA A 154 -12.37 -2.60 -2.60
N GLY A 155 -13.44 -2.19 -3.28
CA GLY A 155 -13.53 -0.89 -3.96
C GLY A 155 -14.16 -1.00 -5.34
N ASP A 156 -14.32 0.15 -5.98
CA ASP A 156 -14.75 0.26 -7.37
C ASP A 156 -13.55 0.62 -8.24
N LEU A 157 -13.10 -0.28 -9.12
CA LEU A 157 -11.90 -0.04 -9.95
C LEU A 157 -11.87 1.34 -10.66
N PRO A 158 -12.98 1.92 -11.17
CA PRO A 158 -12.97 3.27 -11.75
C PRO A 158 -12.67 4.41 -10.77
N TYR A 159 -12.83 4.17 -9.46
CA TYR A 159 -12.43 5.05 -8.37
C TYR A 159 -11.13 4.58 -7.72
N GLY A 160 -10.84 3.28 -7.67
CA GLY A 160 -9.72 2.68 -6.96
C GLY A 160 -10.19 1.69 -5.89
N GLY A 161 -9.27 1.24 -5.04
CA GLY A 161 -9.60 0.27 -4.00
C GLY A 161 -8.38 -0.30 -3.31
N VAL A 162 -8.59 -1.43 -2.66
CA VAL A 162 -7.56 -2.25 -2.02
C VAL A 162 -7.62 -3.64 -2.63
N VAL A 163 -6.45 -4.18 -2.99
CA VAL A 163 -6.29 -5.57 -3.42
C VAL A 163 -5.53 -6.31 -2.33
N ILE A 164 -6.04 -7.45 -1.89
CA ILE A 164 -5.45 -8.29 -0.86
C ILE A 164 -4.99 -9.59 -1.51
N SER A 165 -3.76 -10.00 -1.21
CA SER A 165 -3.23 -11.29 -1.62
C SER A 165 -3.95 -12.41 -0.85
N PRO A 166 -4.43 -13.47 -1.53
CA PRO A 166 -5.09 -14.61 -0.89
C PRO A 166 -4.14 -15.43 0.00
N THR A 167 -2.82 -15.37 -0.24
CA THR A 167 -1.84 -16.23 0.41
C THR A 167 -1.08 -15.54 1.53
N THR A 168 -0.74 -14.25 1.35
CA THR A 168 0.21 -13.54 2.23
C THR A 168 -0.40 -12.44 3.08
N ASP A 169 -1.71 -12.21 2.98
CA ASP A 169 -2.41 -11.09 3.60
C ASP A 169 -1.83 -9.72 3.21
N ALA A 170 -1.00 -9.66 2.15
CA ALA A 170 -0.40 -8.42 1.68
C ALA A 170 -1.46 -7.53 1.03
N MET A 171 -1.45 -6.25 1.35
CA MET A 171 -2.40 -5.28 0.81
C MET A 171 -1.73 -4.32 -0.17
N LEU A 172 -2.29 -4.23 -1.36
CA LEU A 172 -1.99 -3.21 -2.35
C LEU A 172 -3.11 -2.19 -2.39
N PHE A 173 -2.75 -0.94 -2.21
CA PHE A 173 -3.65 0.17 -2.42
C PHE A 173 -3.61 0.58 -3.89
N VAL A 174 -4.74 0.48 -4.59
CA VAL A 174 -4.83 0.67 -6.03
C VAL A 174 -5.67 1.88 -6.41
N LYS A 175 -5.25 2.58 -7.46
CA LYS A 175 -5.99 3.67 -8.08
C LYS A 175 -5.91 3.56 -9.61
N PRO A 176 -6.83 4.20 -10.35
CA PRO A 176 -6.68 4.38 -11.79
C PRO A 176 -5.32 4.96 -12.15
N ASP A 177 -4.66 4.38 -13.17
CA ASP A 177 -3.50 5.03 -13.76
C ASP A 177 -3.92 6.33 -14.44
N ASP A 178 -4.97 6.27 -15.24
CA ASP A 178 -5.57 7.42 -15.90
C ASP A 178 -7.00 7.62 -15.39
N TRP A 179 -7.22 8.71 -14.65
CA TRP A 179 -8.53 9.01 -14.09
C TRP A 179 -9.53 9.39 -15.17
N ASP A 180 -9.08 10.01 -16.26
CA ASP A 180 -9.96 10.59 -17.28
C ASP A 180 -10.46 9.48 -18.21
N LYS A 181 -9.61 8.48 -18.51
CA LYS A 181 -10.03 7.27 -19.26
C LYS A 181 -11.13 6.46 -18.57
N LEU A 182 -11.29 6.59 -17.25
CA LEU A 182 -12.33 5.87 -16.49
C LEU A 182 -13.54 6.75 -16.16
N GLU A 183 -13.62 7.97 -16.68
CA GLU A 183 -14.74 8.86 -16.42
C GLU A 183 -16.07 8.28 -16.91
N SER A 184 -16.12 7.75 -18.13
CA SER A 184 -17.33 7.12 -18.67
C SER A 184 -17.82 5.97 -17.79
N ARG A 185 -16.90 5.08 -17.36
CA ARG A 185 -17.22 3.98 -16.43
C ARG A 185 -17.68 4.48 -15.05
N ARG A 186 -17.18 5.61 -14.56
CA ARG A 186 -17.68 6.21 -13.31
C ARG A 186 -19.10 6.74 -13.46
N ARG A 187 -19.44 7.34 -14.61
CA ARG A 187 -20.80 7.80 -14.90
C ARG A 187 -21.78 6.63 -14.99
N GLU A 188 -21.36 5.52 -15.60
CA GLU A 188 -22.15 4.28 -15.70
C GLU A 188 -22.45 3.63 -14.34
N LEU A 189 -21.54 3.74 -13.36
CA LEU A 189 -21.73 3.18 -12.01
C LEU A 189 -22.82 3.89 -11.19
N GLY A 190 -23.30 5.05 -11.64
CA GLY A 190 -24.38 5.80 -11.02
C GLY A 190 -23.98 6.59 -9.75
N PRO A 191 -24.89 7.45 -9.27
CA PRO A 191 -24.63 8.38 -8.16
C PRO A 191 -24.38 7.67 -6.82
N ASP A 192 -24.98 6.50 -6.58
CA ASP A 192 -24.84 5.77 -5.32
C ASP A 192 -23.42 5.24 -5.10
N ARG A 193 -22.79 4.72 -6.17
CA ARG A 193 -21.38 4.28 -6.12
C ARG A 193 -20.43 5.46 -6.01
N ALA A 194 -20.74 6.58 -6.65
CA ALA A 194 -20.00 7.83 -6.49
C ALA A 194 -20.03 8.32 -5.03
N GLU A 195 -21.19 8.24 -4.38
CA GLU A 195 -21.35 8.59 -2.97
C GLU A 195 -20.61 7.63 -2.05
N LEU A 196 -20.67 6.32 -2.32
CA LEU A 196 -19.93 5.31 -1.58
C LEU A 196 -18.41 5.53 -1.70
N ALA A 197 -17.91 5.83 -2.90
CA ALA A 197 -16.52 6.23 -3.14
C ALA A 197 -16.18 7.52 -2.38
N ARG A 198 -17.08 8.51 -2.35
CA ARG A 198 -16.89 9.74 -1.58
C ARG A 198 -16.75 9.47 -0.08
N ARG A 199 -17.61 8.63 0.51
CA ARG A 199 -17.54 8.22 1.93
C ARG A 199 -16.24 7.50 2.24
N ALA A 200 -15.78 6.65 1.33
CA ALA A 200 -14.49 5.97 1.42
C ALA A 200 -13.27 6.88 1.14
N ARG A 201 -13.49 8.17 0.82
CA ARG A 201 -12.47 9.15 0.38
C ARG A 201 -11.67 8.70 -0.85
N MET A 202 -12.38 8.07 -1.77
CA MET A 202 -11.88 7.51 -3.01
C MET A 202 -12.07 8.44 -4.22
N ASN A 203 -12.20 9.75 -4.01
CA ASN A 203 -12.43 10.72 -5.08
C ASN A 203 -11.15 11.39 -5.60
N LYS A 204 -11.18 11.78 -6.88
CA LYS A 204 -10.12 12.53 -7.58
C LYS A 204 -9.70 13.74 -6.73
N GLY A 205 -8.41 13.88 -6.45
CA GLY A 205 -7.82 15.02 -5.71
C GLY A 205 -7.76 14.92 -4.18
N LYS A 206 -8.58 14.09 -3.51
CA LYS A 206 -8.43 13.82 -2.05
C LYS A 206 -7.64 12.57 -1.75
N TRP A 207 -7.51 11.72 -2.75
CA TRP A 207 -6.49 10.70 -2.75
C TRP A 207 -5.14 11.40 -2.67
N PRO A 208 -4.30 11.17 -1.64
CA PRO A 208 -2.98 11.75 -1.62
C PRO A 208 -2.29 11.24 -2.86
N GLU A 209 -2.20 12.12 -3.87
CA GLU A 209 -1.40 11.84 -5.02
C GLU A 209 -0.04 11.49 -4.45
N PRO A 210 0.57 10.43 -4.98
CA PRO A 210 1.99 10.34 -4.92
C PRO A 210 2.55 11.55 -5.71
N ARG A 211 2.51 12.76 -5.13
CA ARG A 211 3.32 13.90 -5.57
C ARG A 211 4.74 13.48 -5.23
N PHE A 212 5.31 12.79 -6.19
CA PHE A 212 6.67 12.31 -6.20
C PHE A 212 7.39 13.09 -7.29
N THR A 213 7.41 14.42 -7.14
CA THR A 213 8.57 15.21 -7.57
C THR A 213 9.80 14.64 -6.90
#